data_AF-A0AAV4WVK7-F1
#
_entry.id   AF-A0AAV4WVK7-F1
#
_cell.length_a   1.000
_cell.length_b   1.000
_cell.length_c   1.000
_cell.angle_alpha   90.00
_cell.angle_beta   90.00
_cell.angle_gamma   90.00
#
_symmetry.space_group_name_H-M   'P 1'
#
loop_
_entity.id
_entity.type
_entity.pdbx_description
1 polymer ?
#
loop_
_entity_poly.entity_id
_entity_poly.type
_entity_poly.pdbx_seq_one_letter_code
_entity_poly.pdbx_strand_id
1 'polypeptide(L)'
;SDNKLKDSDLQIERIRIDIQHLFLGKIHSIKDKLDKVIGISKHLCGGATDLAIKCLMNSLTSNGNAENYHKVHGLLMALCCHHSCSWNTYVGKSFMKKHGFTERDFQLMCCISSWATCSLRKTKNNEHIGDIPDDFLINRYQKLDLKHEEREFIGIQCKRLIDMGRINFLENEGYDAQLITYIDKSVSLENVALLATCKK
;
A
#
# COMPACT_ATOMS: atom_id res chain seq x y z
N SER A 1 11.01 -22.59 -6.56
CA SER A 1 11.62 -23.34 -5.45
C SER A 1 11.90 -22.36 -4.32
N ASP A 2 11.19 -22.50 -3.19
CA ASP A 2 11.09 -21.48 -2.13
C ASP A 2 11.81 -21.95 -0.84
N ASN A 3 13.01 -22.52 -0.99
CA ASN A 3 13.74 -23.24 0.07
C ASN A 3 14.91 -22.46 0.70
N LYS A 4 14.96 -21.13 0.56
CA LYS A 4 16.10 -20.31 1.02
C LYS A 4 16.21 -20.13 2.54
N LEU A 5 15.30 -20.70 3.33
CA LEU A 5 15.23 -20.49 4.79
C LEU A 5 15.32 -21.80 5.61
N LYS A 6 15.84 -22.88 5.02
CA LYS A 6 15.90 -24.20 5.68
C LYS A 6 16.94 -24.29 6.83
N ASP A 7 17.93 -23.41 6.87
CA ASP A 7 19.04 -23.42 7.86
C ASP A 7 18.88 -22.39 8.99
N SER A 8 17.66 -21.92 9.26
CA SER A 8 17.40 -21.00 10.35
C SER A 8 16.50 -21.65 11.39
N ASP A 9 16.72 -21.36 12.68
CA ASP A 9 15.82 -21.72 13.81
C ASP A 9 14.43 -21.03 13.74
N LEU A 10 14.04 -20.56 12.54
CA LEU A 10 12.78 -19.88 12.27
C LEU A 10 11.68 -20.90 12.01
N GLN A 11 10.62 -20.84 12.82
CA GLN A 11 9.38 -21.54 12.53
C GLN A 11 8.65 -20.83 11.37
N ILE A 12 8.59 -21.46 10.20
CA ILE A 12 7.93 -20.90 9.01
C ILE A 12 6.67 -21.69 8.72
N GLU A 13 5.52 -20.99 8.78
CA GLU A 13 4.24 -21.51 8.34
C GLU A 13 3.78 -20.72 7.11
N ARG A 14 3.45 -21.43 6.02
CA ARG A 14 2.88 -20.82 4.82
C ARG A 14 1.38 -21.06 4.79
N ILE A 15 0.62 -19.97 4.83
CA ILE A 15 -0.83 -20.00 4.72
C ILE A 15 -1.23 -19.48 3.34
N ARG A 16 -2.02 -20.27 2.61
CA ARG A 16 -2.57 -19.88 1.29
C ARG A 16 -4.05 -19.59 1.46
N ILE A 17 -4.40 -18.31 1.48
CA ILE A 17 -5.78 -17.82 1.64
C ILE A 17 -5.91 -16.49 0.89
N ASP A 18 -7.13 -16.13 0.51
CA ASP A 18 -7.43 -14.77 0.09
C ASP A 18 -7.27 -13.81 1.28
N ILE A 19 -6.57 -12.70 1.08
CA ILE A 19 -6.34 -11.70 2.13
C ILE A 19 -7.65 -11.12 2.68
N GLN A 20 -8.71 -11.07 1.87
CA GLN A 20 -10.03 -10.59 2.30
C GLN A 20 -10.71 -11.54 3.31
N HIS A 21 -10.26 -12.81 3.37
CA HIS A 21 -10.79 -13.85 4.26
C HIS A 21 -9.83 -14.19 5.41
N LEU A 22 -8.65 -13.59 5.43
CA LEU A 22 -7.65 -13.85 6.46
C LEU A 22 -8.09 -13.25 7.80
N PHE A 23 -8.10 -14.09 8.83
CA PHE A 23 -8.35 -13.68 10.21
C PHE A 23 -7.27 -14.28 11.12
N LEU A 24 -6.35 -13.43 11.57
CA LEU A 24 -5.16 -13.83 12.34
C LEU A 24 -5.50 -14.56 13.65
N GLY A 25 -6.56 -14.17 14.37
CA GLY A 25 -6.97 -14.83 15.61
C GLY A 25 -7.41 -16.29 15.46
N LYS A 26 -7.62 -16.78 14.22
CA LYS A 26 -7.91 -18.20 13.92
C LYS A 26 -6.67 -18.99 13.52
N ILE A 27 -5.52 -18.34 13.33
CA ILE A 27 -4.27 -19.03 13.01
C ILE A 27 -3.63 -19.51 14.32
N HIS A 28 -3.50 -20.82 14.48
CA HIS A 28 -3.05 -21.44 15.73
C HIS A 28 -1.67 -20.92 16.16
N SER A 29 -0.72 -20.84 15.23
CA SER A 29 0.65 -20.35 15.49
C SER A 29 0.74 -18.88 15.92
N ILE A 30 -0.30 -18.09 15.66
CA ILE A 30 -0.38 -16.66 16.03
C ILE A 30 -1.21 -16.49 17.31
N LYS A 31 -2.29 -17.26 17.47
CA LYS A 31 -3.23 -17.21 18.60
C LYS A 31 -2.55 -17.30 19.96
N ASP A 32 -1.48 -18.08 20.08
CA ASP A 32 -0.79 -18.29 21.35
C ASP A 32 0.36 -17.29 21.59
N LYS A 33 0.60 -16.35 20.65
CA LYS A 33 1.73 -15.38 20.67
C LYS A 33 1.30 -13.94 20.36
N LEU A 34 0.05 -13.58 20.64
CA LEU A 34 -0.62 -12.38 20.11
C LEU A 34 0.01 -11.04 20.53
N ASP A 35 0.81 -11.00 21.60
CA ASP A 35 1.38 -9.77 22.16
C ASP A 35 2.58 -9.23 21.35
N LYS A 36 3.14 -10.06 20.45
CA LYS A 36 4.41 -9.80 19.75
C LYS A 36 4.27 -9.95 18.23
N VAL A 37 3.10 -9.59 17.70
CA VAL A 37 2.82 -9.71 16.26
C VAL A 37 3.27 -8.43 15.53
N ILE A 38 4.08 -8.60 14.49
CA ILE A 38 4.47 -7.53 13.57
C ILE A 38 4.08 -7.94 12.15
N GLY A 39 3.34 -7.08 11.45
CA GLY A 39 2.97 -7.30 10.05
C GLY A 39 4.04 -6.76 9.10
N ILE A 40 4.63 -7.60 8.25
CA ILE A 40 5.60 -7.14 7.24
C ILE A 40 5.10 -7.52 5.86
N SER A 41 5.11 -6.58 4.92
CA SER A 41 4.85 -6.87 3.53
C SER A 41 5.84 -6.17 2.61
N LYS A 42 6.20 -6.88 1.53
CA LYS A 42 6.67 -6.24 0.31
C LYS A 42 5.52 -5.49 -0.36
N HIS A 43 5.55 -5.39 -1.68
CA HIS A 43 4.45 -4.92 -2.50
C HIS A 43 3.19 -5.80 -2.35
N LEU A 44 2.23 -5.33 -1.55
CA LEU A 44 0.81 -5.67 -1.70
C LEU A 44 0.21 -4.63 -2.65
N CYS A 45 -0.48 -5.08 -3.69
CA CYS A 45 -0.96 -4.18 -4.75
C CYS A 45 -2.43 -3.83 -4.61
N GLY A 46 -2.75 -2.57 -4.93
CA GLY A 46 -4.10 -2.05 -4.91
C GLY A 46 -4.76 -2.21 -3.55
N GLY A 47 -6.01 -2.67 -3.56
CA GLY A 47 -6.79 -2.89 -2.34
C GLY A 47 -6.25 -3.93 -1.36
N ALA A 48 -5.28 -4.77 -1.77
CA ALA A 48 -4.71 -5.79 -0.88
C ALA A 48 -3.98 -5.16 0.32
N THR A 49 -3.34 -4.00 0.13
CA THR A 49 -2.69 -3.25 1.23
C THR A 49 -3.72 -2.84 2.27
N ASP A 50 -4.82 -2.25 1.83
CA ASP A 50 -5.87 -1.75 2.72
C ASP A 50 -6.62 -2.90 3.41
N LEU A 51 -6.81 -4.04 2.73
CA LEU A 51 -7.35 -5.27 3.33
C LEU A 51 -6.40 -5.86 4.38
N ALA A 52 -5.09 -5.87 4.11
CA ALA A 52 -4.10 -6.33 5.08
C ALA A 52 -4.01 -5.43 6.30
N ILE A 53 -4.08 -4.10 6.13
CA ILE A 53 -4.17 -3.15 7.26
C ILE A 53 -5.41 -3.46 8.10
N LYS A 54 -6.59 -3.60 7.49
CA LYS A 54 -7.82 -3.97 8.21
C LYS A 54 -7.69 -5.33 8.91
N CYS A 55 -7.09 -6.31 8.27
CA CYS A 55 -6.84 -7.62 8.86
C CYS A 55 -5.98 -7.49 10.13
N LEU A 56 -4.86 -6.76 10.06
CA LEU A 56 -3.99 -6.52 11.21
C LEU A 56 -4.72 -5.81 12.35
N MET A 57 -5.56 -4.82 12.06
CA MET A 57 -6.26 -4.06 13.10
C MET A 57 -7.44 -4.82 13.71
N ASN A 58 -8.19 -5.58 12.90
CA ASN A 58 -9.45 -6.21 13.32
C ASN A 58 -9.31 -7.65 13.79
N SER A 59 -8.22 -8.35 13.43
CA SER A 59 -8.16 -9.81 13.60
C SER A 59 -7.70 -10.28 14.98
N LEU A 60 -7.51 -9.36 15.93
CA LEU A 60 -7.06 -9.65 17.29
C LEU A 60 -8.09 -9.30 18.38
N THR A 61 -9.32 -8.95 17.98
CA THR A 61 -10.41 -8.74 18.92
C THR A 61 -10.96 -10.09 19.39
N SER A 62 -10.63 -10.47 20.62
CA SER A 62 -11.17 -11.67 21.25
C SER A 62 -12.67 -11.50 21.50
N ASN A 63 -13.48 -12.36 20.90
CA ASN A 63 -14.89 -12.48 21.21
C ASN A 63 -15.07 -12.81 22.69
N GLY A 64 -15.59 -11.87 23.48
CA GLY A 64 -16.50 -12.23 24.56
C GLY A 64 -16.18 -11.76 25.98
N ASN A 65 -15.01 -11.23 26.31
CA ASN A 65 -14.76 -10.62 27.62
C ASN A 65 -13.81 -9.44 27.47
N ALA A 66 -14.29 -8.25 27.85
CA ALA A 66 -13.47 -7.07 28.00
C ALA A 66 -12.37 -7.37 29.01
N GLU A 67 -11.10 -7.32 28.58
CA GLU A 67 -9.95 -6.84 29.37
C GLU A 67 -8.59 -7.05 28.67
N ASN A 68 -8.47 -7.92 27.65
CA ASN A 68 -7.21 -8.08 26.91
C ASN A 68 -7.40 -7.94 25.39
N TYR A 69 -7.30 -6.70 24.89
CA TYR A 69 -7.11 -6.44 23.47
C TYR A 69 -5.64 -6.74 23.12
N HIS A 70 -5.37 -7.80 22.36
CA HIS A 70 -4.04 -7.97 21.80
C HIS A 70 -3.93 -7.03 20.59
N LYS A 71 -3.11 -5.99 20.69
CA LYS A 71 -2.82 -5.11 19.54
C LYS A 71 -1.63 -5.66 18.77
N VAL A 72 -1.67 -5.55 17.45
CA VAL A 72 -0.47 -5.73 16.63
C VAL A 72 0.56 -4.72 17.13
N HIS A 73 1.80 -5.15 17.36
CA HIS A 73 2.83 -4.26 17.92
C HIS A 73 3.31 -3.23 16.90
N GLY A 74 3.28 -3.61 15.62
CA GLY A 74 3.53 -2.70 14.51
C GLY A 74 3.39 -3.35 13.14
N LEU A 75 3.54 -2.54 12.10
CA LEU A 75 3.57 -3.00 10.71
C LEU A 75 4.59 -2.23 9.88
N LEU A 76 5.09 -2.89 8.84
CA LEU A 76 5.92 -2.30 7.80
C LEU A 76 5.46 -2.82 6.43
N MET A 77 4.96 -1.93 5.57
CA MET A 77 4.38 -2.31 4.27
C MET A 77 4.93 -1.46 3.14
N ALA A 78 5.61 -2.05 2.16
CA ALA A 78 6.06 -1.32 0.97
C ALA A 78 4.87 -0.94 0.07
N LEU A 79 4.77 0.34 -0.29
CA LEU A 79 3.65 0.93 -1.03
C LEU A 79 4.03 1.10 -2.51
N CYS A 80 3.13 0.73 -3.43
CA CYS A 80 3.43 0.85 -4.87
C CYS A 80 2.20 1.11 -5.75
N CYS A 81 1.33 0.12 -5.90
CA CYS A 81 0.25 0.03 -6.88
C CYS A 81 -0.98 0.90 -6.53
N HIS A 82 -0.78 2.20 -6.33
CA HIS A 82 -1.82 3.17 -6.00
C HIS A 82 -2.91 3.25 -7.08
N HIS A 83 -2.51 3.11 -8.35
CA HIS A 83 -3.42 3.10 -9.49
C HIS A 83 -4.42 1.95 -9.48
N SER A 84 -4.15 0.88 -8.74
CA SER A 84 -5.05 -0.28 -8.57
C SER A 84 -5.85 -0.23 -7.27
N CYS A 85 -5.77 0.85 -6.48
CA CYS A 85 -6.55 0.99 -5.25
C CYS A 85 -8.03 1.20 -5.60
N SER A 86 -8.92 0.58 -4.82
CA SER A 86 -10.36 0.74 -4.98
C SER A 86 -10.97 1.40 -3.76
N TRP A 87 -11.98 2.23 -3.99
CA TRP A 87 -12.66 2.93 -2.90
C TRP A 87 -13.24 1.93 -1.90
N ASN A 88 -13.85 0.83 -2.37
CA ASN A 88 -14.49 -0.16 -1.52
C ASN A 88 -13.60 -0.68 -0.39
N THR A 89 -12.34 -1.03 -0.71
CA THR A 89 -11.41 -1.62 0.26
C THR A 89 -10.59 -0.59 1.01
N TYR A 90 -10.40 0.62 0.44
CA TYR A 90 -9.58 1.68 1.01
C TYR A 90 -9.96 2.01 2.48
N VAL A 91 -8.94 2.15 3.34
CA VAL A 91 -9.13 2.45 4.78
C VAL A 91 -9.34 3.93 5.05
N GLY A 92 -8.70 4.82 4.28
CA GLY A 92 -8.67 6.26 4.53
C GLY A 92 -9.91 7.04 4.07
N LYS A 93 -11.09 6.41 4.00
CA LYS A 93 -12.33 7.05 3.50
C LYS A 93 -12.72 8.27 4.33
N SER A 94 -12.64 8.16 5.66
CA SER A 94 -12.98 9.25 6.58
C SER A 94 -12.05 10.44 6.40
N PHE A 95 -10.75 10.19 6.21
CA PHE A 95 -9.77 11.21 5.88
C PHE A 95 -10.09 11.93 4.57
N MET A 96 -10.39 11.17 3.50
CA MET A 96 -10.74 11.75 2.19
C MET A 96 -11.98 12.64 2.28
N LYS A 97 -13.05 12.12 2.89
CA LYS A 97 -14.31 12.87 3.07
C LYS A 97 -14.11 14.14 3.92
N LYS A 98 -13.31 14.06 4.99
CA LYS A 98 -13.00 15.21 5.86
C LYS A 98 -12.32 16.35 5.08
N HIS A 99 -11.53 16.03 4.07
CA HIS A 99 -10.85 17.01 3.22
C HIS A 99 -11.63 17.35 1.94
N GLY A 100 -12.91 16.97 1.87
CA GLY A 100 -13.79 17.31 0.75
C GLY A 100 -13.62 16.42 -0.49
N PHE A 101 -12.85 15.34 -0.43
CA PHE A 101 -12.70 14.42 -1.54
C PHE A 101 -13.83 13.39 -1.58
N THR A 102 -14.40 13.24 -2.78
CA THR A 102 -15.40 12.22 -3.10
C THR A 102 -14.75 10.90 -3.52
N GLU A 103 -15.54 9.85 -3.66
CA GLU A 103 -15.10 8.60 -4.29
C GLU A 103 -14.58 8.83 -5.71
N ARG A 104 -15.22 9.74 -6.46
CA ARG A 104 -14.79 10.07 -7.82
C ARG A 104 -13.40 10.72 -7.80
N ASP A 105 -13.15 11.63 -6.88
CA ASP A 105 -11.84 12.28 -6.74
C ASP A 105 -10.76 11.26 -6.38
N PHE A 106 -11.08 10.32 -5.48
CA PHE A 106 -10.19 9.20 -5.17
C PHE A 106 -9.86 8.34 -6.40
N GLN A 107 -10.87 7.99 -7.21
CA GLN A 107 -10.64 7.22 -8.44
C GLN A 107 -9.74 8.00 -9.41
N LEU A 108 -9.93 9.31 -9.54
CA LEU A 108 -9.06 10.17 -10.35
C LEU A 108 -7.64 10.21 -9.79
N MET A 109 -7.47 10.34 -8.46
CA MET A 109 -6.17 10.27 -7.80
C MET A 109 -5.46 8.94 -8.08
N CYS A 110 -6.17 7.81 -8.02
CA CYS A 110 -5.62 6.51 -8.39
C CYS A 110 -5.10 6.55 -9.84
N CYS A 111 -5.89 7.03 -10.81
CA CYS A 111 -5.45 7.13 -12.20
C CYS A 111 -4.20 8.01 -12.35
N ILE A 112 -4.20 9.19 -11.74
CA ILE A 112 -3.11 10.17 -11.80
C ILE A 112 -1.84 9.66 -11.11
N SER A 113 -1.98 8.84 -10.06
CA SER A 113 -0.84 8.26 -9.33
C SER A 113 0.13 7.45 -10.21
N SER A 114 -0.34 6.94 -11.35
CA SER A 114 0.50 6.25 -12.34
C SER A 114 1.58 7.16 -12.93
N TRP A 115 1.35 8.47 -13.00
CA TRP A 115 2.31 9.42 -13.55
C TRP A 115 3.63 9.47 -12.75
N ALA A 116 3.58 9.09 -11.47
CA ALA A 116 4.77 9.03 -10.61
C ALA A 116 5.79 7.97 -11.05
N THR A 117 5.37 6.96 -11.82
CA THR A 117 6.22 5.84 -12.26
C THR A 117 6.21 5.62 -13.77
N CYS A 118 5.45 6.42 -14.52
CA CYS A 118 5.54 6.47 -15.97
C CYS A 118 6.95 6.96 -16.37
N SER A 119 7.83 6.00 -16.64
CA SER A 119 9.13 6.28 -17.25
C SER A 119 8.89 6.90 -18.63
N LEU A 120 9.60 7.99 -18.94
CA LEU A 120 9.76 8.41 -20.32
C LEU A 120 10.30 7.20 -21.09
N ARG A 121 9.54 6.65 -22.03
CA ARG A 121 10.12 5.78 -23.05
C ARG A 121 11.11 6.66 -23.80
N LYS A 122 12.40 6.59 -23.43
CA LYS A 122 13.45 7.14 -24.28
C LYS A 122 13.32 6.40 -25.60
N THR A 123 12.88 7.08 -26.65
CA THR A 123 12.98 6.60 -28.03
C THR A 123 14.46 6.42 -28.34
N LYS A 124 15.02 5.27 -27.94
CA LYS A 124 16.21 4.76 -28.61
C LYS A 124 15.73 4.27 -29.95
N ASN A 125 16.23 4.92 -31.00
CA ASN A 125 16.03 4.51 -32.39
C ASN A 125 16.11 2.98 -32.53
N ASN A 126 15.15 2.45 -33.30
CA ASN A 126 15.14 1.12 -33.91
C ASN A 126 14.94 -0.09 -32.97
N GLU A 127 13.69 -0.58 -32.92
CA GLU A 127 13.26 -1.88 -33.51
C GLU A 127 12.08 -2.51 -32.74
N HIS A 128 10.97 -2.62 -33.48
CA HIS A 128 9.89 -3.61 -33.43
C HIS A 128 9.64 -4.40 -32.13
N ILE A 129 8.61 -3.98 -31.39
CA ILE A 129 7.49 -4.85 -30.94
C ILE A 129 6.26 -3.94 -30.94
N GLY A 130 5.10 -4.46 -31.37
CA GLY A 130 3.85 -3.72 -31.57
C GLY A 130 3.46 -2.87 -30.37
N ASP A 131 3.75 -1.57 -30.48
CA ASP A 131 3.50 -0.55 -29.48
C ASP A 131 2.44 0.41 -30.02
N ILE A 132 1.44 0.72 -29.19
CA ILE A 132 0.53 1.84 -29.44
C ILE A 132 1.43 3.08 -29.66
N PRO A 133 1.31 3.81 -30.79
CA PRO A 133 2.19 4.93 -31.08
C PRO A 133 2.18 5.91 -29.91
N ASP A 134 3.37 6.26 -29.42
CA ASP A 134 3.57 7.21 -28.32
C ASP A 134 2.82 8.53 -28.60
N ASP A 135 2.66 8.90 -29.87
CA ASP A 135 1.84 10.02 -30.34
C ASP A 135 0.39 10.03 -29.80
N PHE A 136 -0.24 8.88 -29.54
CA PHE A 136 -1.59 8.84 -28.98
C PHE A 136 -1.62 9.13 -27.47
N LEU A 137 -0.58 8.76 -26.72
CA LEU A 137 -0.44 9.09 -25.29
C LEU A 137 0.06 10.52 -25.11
N ILE A 138 1.01 10.95 -25.95
CA ILE A 138 1.49 12.32 -26.08
C ILE A 138 0.30 13.28 -26.38
N ASN A 139 -0.60 12.93 -27.29
CA ASN A 139 -1.80 13.73 -27.60
C ASN A 139 -2.73 13.95 -26.39
N ARG A 140 -2.80 13.02 -25.43
CA ARG A 140 -3.69 13.15 -24.27
C ARG A 140 -3.18 14.16 -23.24
N TYR A 141 -1.86 14.22 -23.07
CA TYR A 141 -1.21 15.12 -22.11
C TYR A 141 -0.80 16.46 -22.73
N GLN A 142 -0.55 16.52 -24.04
CA GLN A 142 -0.36 17.77 -24.77
C GLN A 142 -1.56 18.72 -24.60
N LYS A 143 -2.78 18.17 -24.56
CA LYS A 143 -4.00 18.97 -24.28
C LYS A 143 -4.06 19.56 -22.88
N LEU A 144 -3.29 19.02 -21.93
CA LEU A 144 -3.21 19.53 -20.57
C LEU A 144 -2.08 20.55 -20.38
N ASP A 145 -1.22 20.72 -21.39
CA ASP A 145 -0.04 21.61 -21.35
C ASP A 145 0.86 21.35 -20.12
N LEU A 146 1.03 20.07 -19.74
CA LEU A 146 1.85 19.64 -18.61
C LEU A 146 3.10 18.90 -19.08
N LYS A 147 4.26 19.33 -18.60
CA LYS A 147 5.55 18.67 -18.81
C LYS A 147 5.61 17.33 -18.09
N HIS A 148 6.60 16.51 -18.43
CA HIS A 148 6.77 15.21 -17.77
C HIS A 148 7.09 15.37 -16.27
N GLU A 149 7.96 16.31 -15.91
CA GLU A 149 8.33 16.54 -14.50
C GLU A 149 7.11 16.99 -13.67
N GLU A 150 6.23 17.82 -14.25
CA GLU A 150 5.01 18.27 -13.60
C GLU A 150 4.03 17.12 -13.39
N ARG A 151 3.85 16.25 -14.40
CA ARG A 151 3.01 15.05 -14.28
C ARG A 151 3.56 14.10 -13.22
N GLU A 152 4.87 13.86 -13.22
CA GLU A 152 5.50 13.00 -12.22
C GLU A 152 5.27 13.56 -10.81
N PHE A 153 5.48 14.87 -10.62
CA PHE A 153 5.24 15.55 -9.36
C PHE A 153 3.80 15.39 -8.89
N ILE A 154 2.81 15.66 -9.75
CA ILE A 154 1.38 15.50 -9.45
C ILE A 154 1.06 14.04 -9.10
N GLY A 155 1.60 13.08 -9.86
CA GLY A 155 1.43 11.65 -9.58
C GLY A 155 1.95 11.28 -8.20
N ILE A 156 3.12 11.81 -7.80
CA ILE A 156 3.68 11.62 -6.47
C ILE A 156 2.73 12.21 -5.42
N GLN A 157 2.20 13.43 -5.63
CA GLN A 157 1.25 14.04 -4.69
C GLN A 157 0.00 13.17 -4.51
N CYS A 158 -0.57 12.62 -5.59
CA CYS A 158 -1.72 11.72 -5.50
C CYS A 158 -1.40 10.46 -4.68
N LYS A 159 -0.21 9.86 -4.87
CA LYS A 159 0.25 8.73 -4.02
C LYS A 159 0.30 9.13 -2.55
N ARG A 160 0.95 10.26 -2.24
CA ARG A 160 1.09 10.76 -0.86
C ARG A 160 -0.26 11.04 -0.22
N LEU A 161 -1.23 11.58 -0.95
CA LEU A 161 -2.57 11.85 -0.43
C LEU A 161 -3.35 10.56 -0.09
N ILE A 162 -3.21 9.53 -0.91
CA ILE A 162 -3.76 8.18 -0.60
C ILE A 162 -3.06 7.59 0.64
N ASP A 163 -1.74 7.75 0.74
CA ASP A 163 -0.98 7.25 1.88
C ASP A 163 -1.30 7.99 3.19
N MET A 164 -1.56 9.30 3.13
CA MET A 164 -1.99 10.07 4.29
C MET A 164 -3.31 9.57 4.87
N GLY A 165 -4.24 9.09 4.03
CA GLY A 165 -5.45 8.47 4.55
C GLY A 165 -5.21 7.12 5.24
N ARG A 166 -4.16 6.38 4.86
CA ARG A 166 -3.73 5.16 5.55
C ARG A 166 -3.08 5.48 6.91
N ILE A 167 -2.23 6.50 6.94
CA ILE A 167 -1.67 7.03 8.20
C ILE A 167 -2.79 7.46 9.13
N ASN A 168 -3.70 8.32 8.66
CA ASN A 168 -4.78 8.82 9.50
C ASN A 168 -5.67 7.69 10.04
N PHE A 169 -5.93 6.66 9.23
CA PHE A 169 -6.65 5.48 9.70
C PHE A 169 -5.90 4.79 10.86
N LEU A 170 -4.60 4.52 10.70
CA LEU A 170 -3.78 3.88 11.75
C LEU A 170 -3.66 4.73 13.01
N GLU A 171 -3.54 6.05 12.88
CA GLU A 171 -3.50 6.98 14.00
C GLU A 171 -4.80 6.93 14.83
N ASN A 172 -5.95 6.83 14.15
CA ASN A 172 -7.25 6.68 14.81
C ASN A 172 -7.39 5.33 15.52
N GLU A 173 -6.70 4.28 15.05
CA GLU A 173 -6.61 2.97 15.72
C GLU A 173 -5.58 2.96 16.88
N GLY A 174 -4.94 4.10 17.16
CA GLY A 174 -4.02 4.28 18.29
C GLY A 174 -2.57 3.93 17.99
N TYR A 175 -2.16 3.94 16.72
CA TYR A 175 -0.77 3.75 16.31
C TYR A 175 -0.08 5.09 16.07
N ASP A 176 1.24 5.11 16.21
CA ASP A 176 2.09 6.12 15.60
C ASP A 176 2.47 5.62 14.20
N ALA A 177 2.17 6.40 13.16
CA ALA A 177 2.29 5.96 11.77
C ALA A 177 2.97 7.03 10.90
N GLN A 178 3.89 6.59 10.04
CA GLN A 178 4.66 7.46 9.18
C GLN A 178 5.06 6.78 7.87
N LEU A 179 5.42 7.60 6.88
CA LEU A 179 6.04 7.12 5.65
C LEU A 179 7.56 7.17 5.80
N ILE A 180 8.22 6.08 5.42
CA ILE A 180 9.68 6.01 5.37
C ILE A 180 10.13 5.71 3.95
N THR A 181 11.29 6.27 3.57
CA THR A 181 11.96 5.90 2.33
C THR A 181 12.93 4.76 2.64
N TYR A 182 12.73 3.58 2.03
CA TYR A 182 13.51 2.38 2.37
C TYR A 182 14.67 2.13 1.40
N ILE A 183 14.70 2.78 0.25
CA ILE A 183 15.79 2.67 -0.73
C ILE A 183 15.89 3.94 -1.59
N ASP A 184 17.04 4.15 -2.23
CA ASP A 184 17.22 5.25 -3.16
C ASP A 184 16.30 5.13 -4.39
N LYS A 185 15.80 6.27 -4.88
CA LYS A 185 14.89 6.33 -6.04
C LYS A 185 15.53 5.79 -7.32
N SER A 186 16.86 5.84 -7.45
CA SER A 186 17.61 5.26 -8.57
C SER A 186 17.54 3.73 -8.60
N VAL A 187 17.27 3.08 -7.46
CA VAL A 187 17.10 1.62 -7.37
C VAL A 187 15.64 1.23 -7.61
N SER A 188 14.71 1.97 -7.02
CA SER A 188 13.26 1.75 -7.19
C SER A 188 12.50 3.06 -7.13
N LEU A 189 11.61 3.28 -8.10
CA LEU A 189 10.67 4.41 -8.07
C LEU A 189 9.57 4.24 -7.00
N GLU A 190 9.36 3.01 -6.52
CA GLU A 190 8.41 2.67 -5.47
C GLU A 190 9.15 2.42 -4.16
N ASN A 191 9.82 3.45 -3.64
CA ASN A 191 10.75 3.37 -2.53
C ASN A 191 10.18 3.80 -1.16
N VAL A 192 8.86 3.91 -1.03
CA VAL A 192 8.20 4.32 0.20
C VAL A 192 7.50 3.14 0.88
N ALA A 193 7.61 3.07 2.19
CA ALA A 193 6.90 2.12 3.04
C ALA A 193 6.09 2.83 4.12
N LEU A 194 4.96 2.23 4.48
CA LEU A 194 4.16 2.60 5.63
C LEU A 194 4.70 1.88 6.86
N LEU A 195 5.17 2.64 7.85
CA LEU A 195 5.60 2.16 9.15
C LEU A 195 4.56 2.57 10.18
N ALA A 196 4.11 1.65 11.02
CA ALA A 196 3.33 2.01 12.21
C ALA A 196 3.69 1.15 13.41
N THR A 197 3.64 1.77 14.60
CA THR A 197 3.95 1.12 15.89
C THR A 197 2.90 1.47 16.91
N CYS A 198 2.55 0.53 17.80
CA CYS A 198 1.63 0.81 18.89
C CYS A 198 2.19 1.94 19.76
N LYS A 199 1.33 2.91 20.13
CA LYS A 199 1.72 3.96 21.09
C LYS A 199 2.02 3.30 22.45
N LYS A 200 3.12 3.72 23.07
CA LYS A 200 3.50 3.31 24.43
C LYS A 200 2.53 3.85 25.46
#